data_AF-A0A929YT79-F1
#
_entry.id   AF-A0A929YT79-F1
#
_cell.length_a   1.000
_cell.length_b   1.000
_cell.length_c   1.000
_cell.angle_alpha   90.00
_cell.angle_beta   90.00
_cell.angle_gamma   90.00
#
_symmetry.space_group_name_H-M   'P 1'
#
loop_
_entity.id
_entity.type
_entity.pdbx_description
1 polymer ?
#
loop_
_entity_poly.entity_id
_entity_poly.type
_entity_poly.pdbx_seq_one_letter_code
_entity_poly.pdbx_strand_id
1 'polypeptide(L)'
;MNSTIMKNKFYHNLKREKVLKYLSYLSVLQENSSFCYRLEMALVEAYLMWKRGKHDWFHIDRILEYGNPQIEDPQERLFVETVNTPIGSYKVFSAFYLTHKYLLCQLLFLVQKNKIDRNKLAIVYAILEISNEIANRFNYSRNVCGKYDAESVYFSNYKEYGKYKSYTCFNKAEVNSILAKYQVEEKYLQLLSLCLKRKEYEKELSQLGHSDTFELHPFLKLDSGEFLVLFPANLLRLAYRLCYGILVKELGEKTLLSLIEKEMIQEIGFLLQNGHGSFIGQNNYQDTPFLWFRFDEDKVANIGIVLADKRAKLDQAVKDSETAINKAYPHITIFTFLVTQEMAEEGLFMTIGRDITHFSVEELKIVMSQSRMNLLNLYYYDQDKLDQNFALLTQEIDRFAYYCSNNYTFYRDEMPAITFMEIGYVLSMREKYLCGHDEHIVQYAPRGCHVMVKHYADIPKQIPIYVPYMKVKGVLMLQLAKYELWVHVKCKDMLRIFGREATIALMNWMFTVEKKLCIDSIS
;
A
#
# COMPACT_ATOMS: atom_id res chain seq x y z
N MET A 1 -16.92 39.16 6.89
CA MET A 1 -16.53 38.11 5.93
C MET A 1 -16.28 38.78 4.60
N ASN A 2 -15.00 39.02 4.25
CA ASN A 2 -14.65 39.60 2.96
C ASN A 2 -14.86 38.54 1.88
N SER A 3 -15.66 38.86 0.87
CA SER A 3 -15.84 38.02 -0.31
C SER A 3 -14.54 38.01 -1.11
N THR A 4 -13.74 36.96 -0.95
CA THR A 4 -12.67 36.65 -1.90
C THR A 4 -13.35 36.40 -3.25
N ILE A 5 -13.15 37.30 -4.21
CA ILE A 5 -13.63 37.14 -5.58
C ILE A 5 -12.96 35.87 -6.12
N MET A 6 -13.71 34.76 -6.21
CA MET A 6 -13.20 33.52 -6.81
C MET A 6 -12.78 33.82 -8.25
N LYS A 7 -11.48 33.68 -8.53
CA LYS A 7 -10.94 33.86 -9.88
C LYS A 7 -11.58 32.83 -10.81
N ASN A 8 -12.02 33.26 -11.99
CA ASN A 8 -12.62 32.37 -12.97
C ASN A 8 -11.61 31.28 -13.41
N LYS A 9 -11.85 30.01 -13.05
CA LYS A 9 -10.96 28.88 -13.35
C LYS A 9 -11.28 28.32 -14.74
N PHE A 10 -10.28 27.76 -15.43
CA PHE A 10 -10.42 27.25 -16.81
C PHE A 10 -11.60 26.27 -16.97
N TYR A 11 -11.77 25.38 -15.99
CA TYR A 11 -12.76 24.32 -16.06
C TYR A 11 -14.21 24.82 -15.99
N HIS A 12 -14.46 26.07 -15.59
CA HIS A 12 -15.80 26.68 -15.63
C HIS A 12 -16.34 26.82 -17.08
N ASN A 13 -15.43 26.80 -18.07
CA ASN A 13 -15.80 26.80 -19.49
C ASN A 13 -16.10 25.40 -20.03
N LEU A 14 -15.80 24.34 -19.27
CA LEU A 14 -16.12 22.97 -19.64
C LEU A 14 -17.59 22.68 -19.33
N LYS A 15 -18.20 21.81 -20.13
CA LYS A 15 -19.62 21.44 -19.98
C LYS A 15 -19.76 19.92 -19.97
N ARG A 16 -20.73 19.43 -19.18
CA ARG A 16 -21.12 18.02 -19.13
C ARG A 16 -19.93 17.10 -18.83
N GLU A 17 -19.75 16.04 -19.61
CA GLU A 17 -18.70 15.03 -19.45
C GLU A 17 -17.27 15.61 -19.45
N LYS A 18 -17.05 16.76 -20.10
CA LYS A 18 -15.71 17.39 -20.11
C LYS A 18 -15.24 17.80 -18.71
N VAL A 19 -16.17 18.10 -17.81
CA VAL A 19 -15.88 18.42 -16.41
C VAL A 19 -15.42 17.18 -15.67
N LEU A 20 -16.13 16.07 -15.86
CA LEU A 20 -15.78 14.77 -15.26
C LEU A 20 -14.40 14.32 -15.74
N LYS A 21 -14.12 14.44 -17.05
CA LYS A 21 -12.78 14.18 -17.59
C LYS A 21 -11.71 15.06 -16.95
N TYR A 22 -11.99 16.35 -16.73
CA TYR A 22 -11.05 17.28 -16.13
C TYR A 22 -10.76 16.97 -14.66
N LEU A 23 -11.81 16.70 -13.85
CA LEU A 23 -11.63 16.35 -12.44
C LEU A 23 -10.95 14.98 -12.27
N SER A 24 -11.29 14.01 -13.13
CA SER A 24 -10.61 12.71 -13.21
C SER A 24 -9.12 12.89 -13.53
N TYR A 25 -8.81 13.73 -14.50
CA TYR A 25 -7.43 14.11 -14.81
C TYR A 25 -6.72 14.76 -13.61
N LEU A 26 -7.37 15.69 -12.89
CA LEU A 26 -6.75 16.32 -11.71
C LEU A 26 -6.44 15.31 -10.61
N SER A 27 -7.24 14.24 -10.47
CA SER A 27 -7.01 13.18 -9.48
C SER A 27 -5.78 12.31 -9.77
N VAL A 28 -5.22 12.39 -10.98
CA VAL A 28 -4.00 11.67 -11.37
C VAL A 28 -2.77 12.57 -11.54
N LEU A 29 -2.84 13.80 -11.05
CA LEU A 29 -1.69 14.69 -10.96
C LEU A 29 -0.97 14.51 -9.63
N GLN A 30 0.34 14.34 -9.68
CA GLN A 30 1.19 14.23 -8.50
C GLN A 30 1.06 15.47 -7.59
N GLU A 31 0.83 16.65 -8.18
CA GLU A 31 0.61 17.91 -7.48
C GLU A 31 -0.65 17.92 -6.60
N ASN A 32 -1.60 17.02 -6.86
CA ASN A 32 -2.89 16.96 -6.18
C ASN A 32 -3.03 15.75 -5.25
N SER A 33 -1.96 14.99 -5.03
CA SER A 33 -2.00 13.75 -4.24
C SER A 33 -2.46 13.95 -2.79
N SER A 34 -2.31 15.14 -2.22
CA SER A 34 -2.74 15.48 -0.87
C SER A 34 -4.21 15.92 -0.75
N PHE A 35 -4.97 15.93 -1.86
CA PHE A 35 -6.36 16.42 -1.90
C PHE A 35 -7.34 15.36 -2.39
N CYS A 36 -7.06 14.09 -2.10
CA CYS A 36 -7.82 12.96 -2.63
C CYS A 36 -9.31 12.99 -2.25
N TYR A 37 -9.66 13.30 -0.99
CA TYR A 37 -11.08 13.36 -0.59
C TYR A 37 -11.78 14.54 -1.25
N ARG A 38 -11.15 15.71 -1.34
CA ARG A 38 -11.72 16.86 -2.07
C ARG A 38 -11.99 16.53 -3.53
N LEU A 39 -11.04 15.90 -4.20
CA LEU A 39 -11.14 15.53 -5.61
C LEU A 39 -12.24 14.47 -5.83
N GLU A 40 -12.31 13.46 -4.97
CA GLU A 40 -13.36 12.45 -5.03
C GLU A 40 -14.74 13.05 -4.79
N MET A 41 -14.92 13.84 -3.72
CA MET A 41 -16.19 14.52 -3.44
C MET A 41 -16.60 15.45 -4.59
N ALA A 42 -15.65 16.21 -5.16
CA ALA A 42 -15.91 17.05 -6.31
C ALA A 42 -16.33 16.23 -7.54
N LEU A 43 -15.73 15.06 -7.77
CA LEU A 43 -16.11 14.12 -8.83
C LEU A 43 -17.52 13.57 -8.63
N VAL A 44 -17.87 13.14 -7.42
CA VAL A 44 -19.20 12.64 -7.08
C VAL A 44 -20.25 13.73 -7.32
N GLU A 45 -20.03 14.93 -6.79
CA GLU A 45 -20.96 16.05 -6.95
C GLU A 45 -21.10 16.46 -8.41
N ALA A 46 -19.98 16.54 -9.15
CA ALA A 46 -19.99 16.81 -10.58
C ALA A 46 -20.76 15.73 -11.36
N TYR A 47 -20.65 14.46 -10.99
CA TYR A 47 -21.39 13.36 -11.61
C TYR A 47 -22.90 13.49 -11.35
N LEU A 48 -23.30 13.78 -10.10
CA LEU A 48 -24.71 13.96 -9.72
C LEU A 48 -25.33 15.19 -10.41
N MET A 49 -24.56 16.26 -10.55
CA MET A 49 -24.90 17.47 -11.30
C MET A 49 -25.08 17.19 -12.79
N TRP A 50 -24.13 16.47 -13.39
CA TRP A 50 -24.16 16.05 -14.79
C TRP A 50 -25.43 15.26 -15.12
N LYS A 51 -25.81 14.28 -14.29
CA LYS A 51 -27.06 13.51 -14.46
C LYS A 51 -28.33 14.38 -14.43
N ARG A 52 -28.31 15.51 -13.72
CA ARG A 52 -29.44 16.45 -13.61
C ARG A 52 -29.41 17.55 -14.67
N GLY A 53 -28.34 17.66 -15.46
CA GLY A 53 -28.13 18.74 -16.42
C GLY A 53 -27.90 20.13 -15.80
N LYS A 54 -27.66 20.22 -14.49
CA LYS A 54 -27.39 21.48 -13.78
C LYS A 54 -25.93 21.51 -13.35
N HIS A 55 -25.27 22.67 -13.41
CA HIS A 55 -23.87 22.82 -12.98
C HIS A 55 -23.80 23.96 -11.96
N ASP A 56 -23.26 23.67 -10.78
CA ASP A 56 -22.98 24.66 -9.75
C ASP A 56 -21.47 24.70 -9.50
N TRP A 57 -20.78 25.61 -10.20
CA TRP A 57 -19.33 25.76 -10.06
C TRP A 57 -18.94 26.27 -8.69
N PHE A 58 -19.78 27.10 -8.06
CA PHE A 58 -19.51 27.62 -6.73
C PHE A 58 -19.44 26.48 -5.71
N HIS A 59 -20.33 25.50 -5.83
CA HIS A 59 -20.29 24.32 -4.97
C HIS A 59 -19.02 23.48 -5.16
N ILE A 60 -18.62 23.23 -6.42
CA ILE A 60 -17.40 22.47 -6.73
C ILE A 60 -16.15 23.23 -6.26
N ASP A 61 -16.06 24.53 -6.50
CA ASP A 61 -14.96 25.37 -6.02
C ASP A 61 -14.83 25.31 -4.50
N ARG A 62 -15.96 25.42 -3.78
CA ARG A 62 -15.96 25.34 -2.32
C ARG A 62 -15.45 24.00 -1.82
N ILE A 63 -15.82 22.89 -2.45
CA ILE A 63 -15.30 21.56 -2.10
C ILE A 63 -13.79 21.50 -2.30
N LEU A 64 -13.28 21.98 -3.44
CA LEU A 64 -11.86 21.92 -3.75
C LEU A 64 -11.02 22.86 -2.87
N GLU A 65 -11.56 24.02 -2.48
CA GLU A 65 -10.85 25.02 -1.66
C GLU A 65 -10.89 24.71 -0.16
N TYR A 66 -12.05 24.27 0.36
CA TYR A 66 -12.26 24.14 1.81
C TYR A 66 -12.52 22.70 2.27
N GLY A 67 -12.72 21.76 1.34
CA GLY A 67 -13.06 20.38 1.68
C GLY A 67 -14.36 20.23 2.46
N ASN A 68 -14.45 19.15 3.24
CA ASN A 68 -15.53 18.92 4.18
C ASN A 68 -15.00 19.23 5.59
N PRO A 69 -15.65 20.09 6.39
CA PRO A 69 -15.20 20.41 7.75
C PRO A 69 -15.16 19.19 8.70
N GLN A 70 -15.75 18.05 8.31
CA GLN A 70 -15.74 16.81 9.09
C GLN A 70 -14.67 15.81 8.65
N ILE A 71 -14.04 16.00 7.49
CA ILE A 71 -13.10 15.05 6.89
C ILE A 71 -11.89 15.84 6.38
N GLU A 72 -10.74 15.60 6.99
CA GLU A 72 -9.47 16.11 6.50
C GLU A 72 -8.95 15.21 5.37
N ASP A 73 -8.31 15.81 4.35
CA ASP A 73 -7.61 15.01 3.35
C ASP A 73 -6.49 14.21 4.01
N PRO A 74 -6.32 12.94 3.60
CA PRO A 74 -5.24 12.13 4.12
C PRO A 74 -3.93 12.75 3.66
N GLN A 75 -3.00 12.97 4.59
CA GLN A 75 -1.67 13.42 4.23
C GLN A 75 -0.90 12.22 3.68
N GLU A 76 -1.03 11.92 2.39
CA GLU A 76 -0.35 10.77 1.79
C GLU A 76 0.91 11.18 1.04
N ARG A 77 2.01 10.46 1.34
CA ARG A 77 3.28 10.68 0.64
C ARG A 77 3.45 9.84 -0.60
N LEU A 78 2.76 8.72 -0.74
CA LEU A 78 2.79 7.97 -1.99
C LEU A 78 1.57 8.26 -2.84
N PHE A 79 1.84 8.58 -4.08
CA PHE A 79 0.83 8.88 -5.06
C PHE A 79 0.59 7.69 -6.00
N VAL A 80 1.68 7.06 -6.47
CA VAL A 80 1.64 5.82 -7.24
C VAL A 80 2.37 4.74 -6.46
N GLU A 81 1.74 3.59 -6.30
CA GLU A 81 2.30 2.41 -5.63
C GLU A 81 2.34 1.21 -6.57
N THR A 82 2.90 0.11 -6.07
CA THR A 82 3.07 -1.12 -6.85
C THR A 82 2.32 -2.28 -6.21
N VAL A 83 1.41 -2.90 -6.97
CA VAL A 83 0.81 -4.19 -6.63
C VAL A 83 1.62 -5.30 -7.28
N ASN A 84 2.28 -6.11 -6.45
CA ASN A 84 3.07 -7.26 -6.86
C ASN A 84 2.19 -8.50 -6.97
N THR A 85 2.27 -9.19 -8.11
CA THR A 85 1.44 -10.37 -8.40
C THR A 85 2.28 -11.50 -8.96
N PRO A 86 1.84 -12.77 -8.84
CA PRO A 86 2.49 -13.93 -9.45
C PRO A 86 2.76 -13.89 -10.96
N ILE A 87 2.26 -12.88 -11.68
CA ILE A 87 2.41 -12.73 -13.14
C ILE A 87 3.02 -11.38 -13.54
N GLY A 88 3.40 -10.54 -12.58
CA GLY A 88 3.98 -9.21 -12.83
C GLY A 88 3.58 -8.17 -11.79
N SER A 89 4.14 -6.97 -11.94
CA SER A 89 3.86 -5.82 -11.06
C SER A 89 3.08 -4.74 -11.80
N TYR A 90 2.06 -4.18 -11.14
CA TYR A 90 1.18 -3.16 -11.68
C TYR A 90 1.30 -1.87 -10.89
N LYS A 91 1.40 -0.74 -11.58
CA LYS A 91 1.32 0.58 -10.96
C LYS A 91 -0.13 0.93 -10.67
N VAL A 92 -0.40 1.35 -9.44
CA VAL A 92 -1.74 1.73 -8.97
C VAL A 92 -1.69 3.08 -8.29
N PHE A 93 -2.82 3.79 -8.30
CA PHE A 93 -3.01 5.00 -7.50
C PHE A 93 -3.62 4.58 -6.17
N SER A 94 -3.05 5.00 -5.04
CA SER A 94 -3.50 4.52 -3.73
C SER A 94 -4.47 5.47 -3.06
N ALA A 95 -4.25 6.79 -3.17
CA ALA A 95 -4.99 7.76 -2.36
C ALA A 95 -5.07 7.28 -0.89
N PHE A 96 -6.25 7.25 -0.28
CA PHE A 96 -6.49 6.75 1.09
C PHE A 96 -6.55 5.21 1.21
N TYR A 97 -6.34 4.44 0.14
CA TYR A 97 -6.34 2.97 0.13
C TYR A 97 -4.95 2.36 0.36
N LEU A 98 -4.15 2.94 1.26
CA LEU A 98 -2.74 2.55 1.44
C LEU A 98 -2.58 1.08 1.79
N THR A 99 -3.45 0.56 2.66
CA THR A 99 -3.37 -0.83 3.12
C THR A 99 -3.78 -1.80 2.01
N HIS A 100 -4.69 -1.40 1.11
CA HIS A 100 -5.25 -2.25 0.06
C HIS A 100 -4.20 -2.81 -0.88
N LYS A 101 -3.16 -2.04 -1.23
CA LYS A 101 -2.09 -2.55 -2.09
C LYS A 101 -1.36 -3.71 -1.44
N TYR A 102 -1.07 -3.62 -0.14
CA TYR A 102 -0.40 -4.66 0.62
C TYR A 102 -1.29 -5.91 0.75
N LEU A 103 -2.56 -5.71 1.14
CA LEU A 103 -3.52 -6.80 1.29
C LEU A 103 -3.79 -7.51 -0.05
N LEU A 104 -3.95 -6.75 -1.14
CA LEU A 104 -4.15 -7.31 -2.49
C LEU A 104 -2.94 -8.13 -2.94
N CYS A 105 -1.70 -7.66 -2.70
CA CYS A 105 -0.50 -8.46 -2.97
C CYS A 105 -0.58 -9.81 -2.26
N GLN A 106 -0.88 -9.80 -0.95
CA GLN A 106 -0.96 -11.02 -0.14
C GLN A 106 -2.03 -12.00 -0.68
N LEU A 107 -3.22 -11.50 -1.01
CA LEU A 107 -4.30 -12.31 -1.59
C LEU A 107 -3.86 -12.93 -2.93
N LEU A 108 -3.23 -12.17 -3.82
CA LEU A 108 -2.78 -12.67 -5.12
C LEU A 108 -1.65 -13.72 -4.98
N PHE A 109 -0.77 -13.59 -3.98
CA PHE A 109 0.21 -14.65 -3.69
C PHE A 109 -0.44 -15.90 -3.12
N LEU A 110 -1.46 -15.77 -2.27
CA LEU A 110 -2.23 -16.90 -1.74
C LEU A 110 -2.88 -17.71 -2.85
N VAL A 111 -3.40 -17.08 -3.89
CA VAL A 111 -3.96 -17.74 -5.08
C VAL A 111 -2.94 -18.68 -5.71
N GLN A 112 -1.72 -18.20 -5.94
CA GLN A 112 -0.66 -19.01 -6.51
C GLN A 112 -0.24 -20.16 -5.58
N LYS A 113 -0.04 -19.86 -4.29
CA LYS A 113 0.38 -20.86 -3.29
C LYS A 113 -0.64 -22.00 -3.15
N ASN A 114 -1.93 -21.67 -3.21
CA ASN A 114 -3.03 -22.62 -3.08
C ASN A 114 -3.53 -23.17 -4.42
N LYS A 115 -2.81 -22.91 -5.53
CA LYS A 115 -3.14 -23.40 -6.88
C LYS A 115 -4.58 -23.09 -7.32
N ILE A 116 -5.12 -21.96 -6.88
CA ILE A 116 -6.44 -21.50 -7.32
C ILE A 116 -6.33 -21.09 -8.78
N ASP A 117 -7.34 -21.47 -9.58
CA ASP A 117 -7.38 -21.15 -11.00
C ASP A 117 -7.32 -19.63 -11.21
N ARG A 118 -6.25 -19.18 -11.87
CA ARG A 118 -5.97 -17.77 -12.13
C ARG A 118 -7.02 -17.14 -13.03
N ASN A 119 -7.69 -17.94 -13.88
CA ASN A 119 -8.73 -17.44 -14.77
C ASN A 119 -9.91 -16.83 -13.98
N LYS A 120 -10.12 -17.28 -12.74
CA LYS A 120 -11.16 -16.71 -11.85
C LYS A 120 -10.86 -15.27 -11.46
N LEU A 121 -9.60 -14.85 -11.51
CA LEU A 121 -9.14 -13.49 -11.17
C LEU A 121 -8.83 -12.65 -12.40
N ALA A 122 -9.19 -13.11 -13.59
CA ALA A 122 -8.91 -12.41 -14.85
C ALA A 122 -9.38 -10.94 -14.82
N ILE A 123 -10.57 -10.67 -14.26
CA ILE A 123 -11.09 -9.31 -14.09
C ILE A 123 -10.24 -8.45 -13.15
N VAL A 124 -9.68 -9.02 -12.08
CA VAL A 124 -8.80 -8.32 -11.14
C VAL A 124 -7.54 -7.85 -11.87
N TYR A 125 -6.92 -8.73 -12.66
CA TYR A 125 -5.73 -8.36 -13.45
C TYR A 125 -6.05 -7.34 -14.54
N ALA A 126 -7.22 -7.42 -15.18
CA ALA A 126 -7.64 -6.42 -16.16
C ALA A 126 -7.82 -5.02 -15.51
N ILE A 127 -8.38 -4.94 -14.31
CA ILE A 127 -8.52 -3.68 -13.57
C ILE A 127 -7.15 -3.10 -13.19
N LEU A 128 -6.23 -3.94 -12.73
CA LEU A 128 -4.86 -3.52 -12.44
C LEU A 128 -4.12 -3.04 -13.69
N GLU A 129 -4.33 -3.68 -14.85
CA GLU A 129 -3.77 -3.25 -16.14
C GLU A 129 -4.29 -1.87 -16.55
N ILE A 130 -5.58 -1.58 -16.35
CA ILE A 130 -6.15 -0.25 -16.62
C ILE A 130 -5.45 0.81 -15.76
N SER A 131 -5.27 0.55 -14.47
CA SER A 131 -4.56 1.47 -13.56
C SER A 131 -3.11 1.68 -14.02
N ASN A 132 -2.43 0.59 -14.38
CA ASN A 132 -1.06 0.61 -14.86
C ASN A 132 -0.91 1.41 -16.16
N GLU A 133 -1.87 1.29 -17.08
CA GLU A 133 -1.87 2.02 -18.34
C GLU A 133 -2.08 3.53 -18.13
N ILE A 134 -2.95 3.93 -17.19
CA ILE A 134 -3.05 5.35 -16.79
C ILE A 134 -1.68 5.84 -16.29
N ALA A 135 -1.05 5.10 -15.38
CA ALA A 135 0.26 5.46 -14.85
C ALA A 135 1.36 5.48 -15.94
N ASN A 136 1.32 4.59 -16.94
CA ASN A 136 2.24 4.58 -18.09
C ASN A 136 2.11 5.83 -18.94
N ARG A 137 0.88 6.27 -19.23
CA ARG A 137 0.62 7.46 -20.05
C ARG A 137 1.26 8.72 -19.43
N PHE A 138 1.25 8.83 -18.11
CA PHE A 138 1.94 9.90 -17.36
C PHE A 138 3.43 9.68 -17.14
N ASN A 139 4.01 8.57 -17.62
CA ASN A 139 5.40 8.16 -17.36
C ASN A 139 5.73 8.05 -15.86
N TYR A 140 4.76 7.73 -15.01
CA TYR A 140 5.04 7.49 -13.60
C TYR A 140 5.83 6.21 -13.41
N SER A 141 6.87 6.27 -12.57
CA SER A 141 7.61 5.11 -12.11
C SER A 141 6.80 4.33 -11.06
N ARG A 142 7.39 3.25 -10.54
CA ARG A 142 6.88 2.59 -9.34
C ARG A 142 7.15 3.48 -8.12
N ASN A 143 6.26 3.43 -7.13
CA ASN A 143 6.42 4.07 -5.82
C ASN A 143 6.79 5.57 -5.94
N VAL A 144 5.97 6.33 -6.68
CA VAL A 144 6.15 7.78 -6.87
C VAL A 144 5.59 8.51 -5.67
N CYS A 145 6.43 9.32 -5.04
CA CYS A 145 6.02 10.15 -3.92
C CYS A 145 5.20 11.36 -4.44
N GLY A 146 4.10 11.71 -3.78
CA GLY A 146 3.21 12.83 -4.11
C GLY A 146 3.71 14.19 -3.60
N LYS A 147 2.94 15.26 -3.82
CA LYS A 147 3.23 16.60 -3.28
C LYS A 147 2.44 16.84 -1.99
N TYR A 148 3.00 16.38 -0.87
CA TYR A 148 2.34 16.41 0.44
C TYR A 148 2.30 17.79 1.11
N ASP A 149 3.19 18.71 0.70
CA ASP A 149 3.30 20.08 1.24
C ASP A 149 2.45 21.09 0.47
N ALA A 150 1.58 20.63 -0.42
CA ALA A 150 0.71 21.50 -1.18
C ALA A 150 -0.35 22.16 -0.27
N GLU A 151 -0.45 23.49 -0.34
CA GLU A 151 -1.44 24.26 0.44
C GLU A 151 -2.84 24.32 -0.23
N SER A 152 -2.90 24.09 -1.54
CA SER A 152 -4.15 24.14 -2.30
C SER A 152 -4.12 23.24 -3.52
N VAL A 153 -5.32 22.84 -3.98
CA VAL A 153 -5.51 22.05 -5.20
C VAL A 153 -4.88 22.77 -6.39
N TYR A 154 -4.03 22.07 -7.11
CA TYR A 154 -3.46 22.51 -8.37
C TYR A 154 -4.49 22.42 -9.50
N PHE A 155 -4.64 23.54 -10.22
CA PHE A 155 -5.50 23.64 -11.40
C PHE A 155 -4.66 23.81 -12.66
N SER A 156 -4.63 22.77 -13.50
CA SER A 156 -3.96 22.84 -14.80
C SER A 156 -4.61 23.87 -15.74
N ASN A 157 -3.82 24.41 -16.67
CA ASN A 157 -4.35 25.27 -17.73
C ASN A 157 -4.84 24.45 -18.94
N TYR A 158 -5.48 25.12 -19.90
CA TYR A 158 -6.06 24.47 -21.09
C TYR A 158 -5.04 23.76 -21.97
N LYS A 159 -3.79 24.22 -22.04
CA LYS A 159 -2.74 23.61 -22.88
C LYS A 159 -2.30 22.29 -22.29
N GLU A 160 -2.10 22.27 -20.99
CA GLU A 160 -1.68 21.10 -20.23
C GLU A 160 -2.79 20.03 -20.22
N TYR A 161 -4.01 20.42 -19.84
CA TYR A 161 -5.17 19.53 -19.95
C TYR A 161 -5.37 19.04 -21.39
N GLY A 162 -5.17 19.90 -22.39
CA GLY A 162 -5.26 19.53 -23.80
C GLY A 162 -4.35 18.36 -24.20
N LYS A 163 -3.18 18.22 -23.57
CA LYS A 163 -2.23 17.12 -23.81
C LYS A 163 -2.65 15.81 -23.14
N TYR A 164 -3.27 15.91 -21.96
CA TYR A 164 -3.48 14.76 -21.06
C TYR A 164 -4.95 14.34 -20.90
N LYS A 165 -5.90 15.07 -21.48
CA LYS A 165 -7.36 14.85 -21.36
C LYS A 165 -7.85 13.43 -21.68
N SER A 166 -7.08 12.66 -22.44
CA SER A 166 -7.41 11.28 -22.82
C SER A 166 -6.80 10.25 -21.89
N TYR A 167 -5.93 10.63 -20.95
CA TYR A 167 -5.11 9.65 -20.23
C TYR A 167 -5.91 8.81 -19.24
N THR A 168 -7.02 9.33 -18.71
CA THR A 168 -7.98 8.58 -17.90
C THR A 168 -9.18 8.06 -18.70
N CYS A 169 -9.18 8.26 -20.03
CA CYS A 169 -10.20 7.76 -20.94
C CYS A 169 -9.65 6.57 -21.75
N PHE A 170 -10.49 5.59 -22.01
CA PHE A 170 -10.16 4.43 -22.82
C PHE A 170 -11.18 4.29 -23.93
N ASN A 171 -10.72 4.21 -25.18
CA ASN A 171 -11.60 3.88 -26.28
C ASN A 171 -11.95 2.38 -26.26
N LYS A 172 -12.95 1.97 -27.03
CA LYS A 172 -13.41 0.57 -27.06
C LYS A 172 -12.32 -0.42 -27.48
N ALA A 173 -11.42 -0.04 -28.39
CA ALA A 173 -10.34 -0.91 -28.84
C ALA A 173 -9.29 -1.14 -27.74
N GLU A 174 -8.93 -0.09 -27.00
CA GLU A 174 -8.01 -0.18 -25.85
C GLU A 174 -8.57 -1.08 -24.75
N VAL A 175 -9.83 -0.87 -24.37
CA VAL A 175 -10.53 -1.72 -23.40
C VAL A 175 -10.54 -3.17 -23.86
N ASN A 176 -10.95 -3.42 -25.12
CA ASN A 176 -11.01 -4.78 -25.65
C ASN A 176 -9.64 -5.45 -25.71
N SER A 177 -8.57 -4.70 -26.00
CA SER A 177 -7.20 -5.22 -25.97
C SER A 177 -6.79 -5.66 -24.57
N ILE A 178 -7.07 -4.84 -23.54
CA ILE A 178 -6.79 -5.18 -22.15
C ILE A 178 -7.61 -6.40 -21.70
N LEU A 179 -8.90 -6.42 -22.02
CA LEU A 179 -9.78 -7.54 -21.66
C LEU A 179 -9.35 -8.84 -22.37
N ALA A 180 -8.98 -8.78 -23.65
CA ALA A 180 -8.50 -9.93 -24.41
C ALA A 180 -7.19 -10.51 -23.84
N LYS A 181 -6.26 -9.66 -23.37
CA LYS A 181 -5.01 -10.08 -22.71
C LYS A 181 -5.28 -11.04 -21.54
N TYR A 182 -6.36 -10.81 -20.80
CA TYR A 182 -6.75 -11.62 -19.64
C TYR A 182 -7.95 -12.54 -19.90
N GLN A 183 -8.43 -12.64 -21.14
CA GLN A 183 -9.58 -13.47 -21.52
C GLN A 183 -10.89 -13.09 -20.78
N VAL A 184 -11.11 -11.79 -20.58
CA VAL A 184 -12.31 -11.25 -19.91
C VAL A 184 -13.35 -10.80 -20.95
N GLU A 185 -14.62 -11.12 -20.72
CA GLU A 185 -15.71 -10.63 -21.56
C GLU A 185 -16.11 -9.17 -21.21
N GLU A 186 -16.48 -8.36 -22.22
CA GLU A 186 -16.89 -6.94 -22.05
C GLU A 186 -18.03 -6.76 -21.03
N LYS A 187 -18.94 -7.74 -20.90
CA LYS A 187 -20.08 -7.70 -19.97
C LYS A 187 -19.66 -7.51 -18.50
N TYR A 188 -18.49 -8.02 -18.11
CA TYR A 188 -18.00 -7.87 -16.74
C TYR A 188 -17.63 -6.43 -16.41
N LEU A 189 -17.12 -5.66 -17.39
CA LEU A 189 -16.83 -4.24 -17.21
C LEU A 189 -18.12 -3.40 -17.14
N GLN A 190 -19.17 -3.81 -17.86
CA GLN A 190 -20.47 -3.13 -17.80
C GLN A 190 -21.11 -3.21 -16.41
N LEU A 191 -20.91 -4.32 -15.69
CA LEU A 191 -21.36 -4.46 -14.30
C LEU A 191 -20.63 -3.51 -13.34
N LEU A 192 -19.45 -3.02 -13.71
CA LEU A 192 -18.62 -2.10 -12.93
C LEU A 192 -18.86 -0.63 -13.32
N SER A 193 -19.89 -0.35 -14.12
CA SER A 193 -20.24 1.01 -14.55
C SER A 193 -21.02 1.76 -13.49
N LEU A 194 -20.65 3.02 -13.24
CA LEU A 194 -21.26 3.86 -12.22
C LEU A 194 -22.75 4.13 -12.51
N CYS A 195 -23.59 3.86 -11.52
CA CYS A 195 -25.00 4.22 -11.53
C CYS A 195 -25.44 4.84 -10.19
N LEU A 196 -24.75 5.89 -9.74
CA LEU A 196 -25.04 6.52 -8.44
C LEU A 196 -26.27 7.44 -8.47
N LYS A 197 -27.09 7.38 -7.42
CA LYS A 197 -28.18 8.33 -7.15
C LYS A 197 -27.92 9.12 -5.87
N ARG A 198 -28.39 10.37 -5.81
CA ARG A 198 -28.19 11.27 -4.64
C ARG A 198 -28.62 10.64 -3.31
N LYS A 199 -29.82 10.07 -3.26
CA LYS A 199 -30.37 9.46 -2.04
C LYS A 199 -29.56 8.26 -1.55
N GLU A 200 -28.97 7.51 -2.49
CA GLU A 200 -28.12 6.36 -2.20
C GLU A 200 -26.78 6.83 -1.66
N TYR A 201 -26.14 7.80 -2.33
CA TYR A 201 -24.91 8.44 -1.85
C TYR A 201 -25.04 9.01 -0.43
N GLU A 202 -26.09 9.80 -0.16
CA GLU A 202 -26.34 10.38 1.16
C GLU A 202 -26.56 9.30 2.24
N LYS A 203 -27.19 8.17 1.85
CA LYS A 203 -27.42 7.05 2.75
C LYS A 203 -26.11 6.31 3.05
N GLU A 204 -25.32 5.99 2.03
CA GLU A 204 -24.02 5.32 2.19
C GLU A 204 -23.08 6.17 3.03
N LEU A 205 -22.93 7.46 2.73
CA LEU A 205 -22.09 8.36 3.53
C LEU A 205 -22.51 8.43 5.00
N SER A 206 -23.81 8.50 5.29
CA SER A 206 -24.30 8.61 6.67
C SER A 206 -24.19 7.30 7.46
N GLN A 207 -24.17 6.15 6.79
CA GLN A 207 -24.12 4.83 7.43
C GLN A 207 -22.70 4.25 7.49
N LEU A 208 -21.90 4.49 6.46
CA LEU A 208 -20.59 3.86 6.22
C LEU A 208 -19.43 4.87 6.26
N GLY A 209 -19.72 6.18 6.16
CA GLY A 209 -18.69 7.22 6.02
C GLY A 209 -18.07 7.32 4.63
N HIS A 210 -18.47 6.46 3.68
CA HIS A 210 -17.93 6.35 2.32
C HIS A 210 -19.02 5.85 1.34
N SER A 211 -18.75 5.74 0.04
CA SER A 211 -19.73 5.33 -0.98
C SER A 211 -19.25 4.14 -1.80
N ASP A 212 -19.66 2.93 -1.41
CA ASP A 212 -19.42 1.70 -2.19
C ASP A 212 -19.96 1.79 -3.62
N THR A 213 -21.10 2.46 -3.82
CA THR A 213 -21.65 2.63 -5.17
C THR A 213 -20.71 3.43 -6.06
N PHE A 214 -20.00 4.43 -5.53
CA PHE A 214 -18.99 5.18 -6.29
C PHE A 214 -17.65 4.46 -6.37
N GLU A 215 -17.17 3.94 -5.24
CA GLU A 215 -15.82 3.40 -5.07
C GLU A 215 -15.63 2.02 -5.72
N LEU A 216 -16.70 1.22 -5.85
CA LEU A 216 -16.65 -0.09 -6.50
C LEU A 216 -17.10 -0.06 -7.97
N HIS A 217 -17.51 1.11 -8.49
CA HIS A 217 -17.97 1.27 -9.87
C HIS A 217 -17.26 2.45 -10.56
N PRO A 218 -15.92 2.36 -10.77
CA PRO A 218 -15.11 3.51 -11.18
C PRO A 218 -15.30 3.92 -12.65
N PHE A 219 -16.05 3.16 -13.44
CA PHE A 219 -16.17 3.36 -14.89
C PHE A 219 -17.42 4.16 -15.26
N LEU A 220 -17.27 5.13 -16.15
CA LEU A 220 -18.37 5.84 -16.78
C LEU A 220 -18.27 5.72 -18.30
N LYS A 221 -19.29 5.12 -18.93
CA LYS A 221 -19.40 5.15 -20.39
C LYS A 221 -19.92 6.51 -20.85
N LEU A 222 -19.16 7.15 -21.73
CA LEU A 222 -19.46 8.47 -22.26
C LEU A 222 -20.32 8.40 -23.52
N ASP A 223 -20.93 9.52 -23.90
CA ASP A 223 -21.74 9.67 -25.12
C ASP A 223 -20.93 9.31 -26.38
N SER A 224 -19.62 9.54 -26.37
CA SER A 224 -18.68 9.17 -27.44
C SER A 224 -18.44 7.66 -27.58
N GLY A 225 -18.87 6.86 -26.61
CA GLY A 225 -18.58 5.43 -26.50
C GLY A 225 -17.26 5.10 -25.78
N GLU A 226 -16.45 6.10 -25.42
CA GLU A 226 -15.28 5.93 -24.55
C GLU A 226 -15.68 5.59 -23.11
N PHE A 227 -14.78 4.94 -22.39
CA PHE A 227 -14.89 4.67 -20.95
C PHE A 227 -13.97 5.62 -20.18
N LEU A 228 -14.54 6.43 -19.30
CA LEU A 228 -13.81 7.25 -18.34
C LEU A 228 -13.62 6.48 -17.04
N VAL A 229 -12.39 6.44 -16.53
CA VAL A 229 -12.13 6.07 -15.13
C VAL A 229 -12.27 7.33 -14.28
N LEU A 230 -13.33 7.42 -13.47
CA LEU A 230 -13.67 8.65 -12.75
C LEU A 230 -12.61 9.01 -11.70
N PHE A 231 -12.28 8.07 -10.82
CA PHE A 231 -11.26 8.25 -9.80
C PHE A 231 -10.31 7.04 -9.81
N PRO A 232 -9.12 7.13 -10.43
CA PRO A 232 -8.27 5.96 -10.67
C PRO A 232 -7.81 5.20 -9.42
N ALA A 233 -7.80 5.82 -8.24
CA ALA A 233 -7.52 5.12 -6.99
C ALA A 233 -8.59 4.07 -6.63
N ASN A 234 -9.84 4.27 -7.07
CA ASN A 234 -10.93 3.31 -6.85
C ASN A 234 -10.70 1.99 -7.60
N LEU A 235 -9.82 1.95 -8.61
CA LEU A 235 -9.40 0.69 -9.24
C LEU A 235 -8.66 -0.23 -8.25
N LEU A 236 -7.89 0.33 -7.31
CA LEU A 236 -7.18 -0.45 -6.29
C LEU A 236 -8.16 -1.08 -5.30
N ARG A 237 -9.07 -0.28 -4.73
CA ARG A 237 -10.11 -0.77 -3.81
C ARG A 237 -10.98 -1.83 -4.49
N LEU A 238 -11.41 -1.57 -5.74
CA LEU A 238 -12.20 -2.53 -6.51
C LEU A 238 -11.45 -3.84 -6.76
N ALA A 239 -10.18 -3.78 -7.20
CA ALA A 239 -9.37 -4.97 -7.42
C ALA A 239 -9.21 -5.80 -6.13
N TYR A 240 -8.99 -5.13 -5.01
CA TYR A 240 -8.96 -5.74 -3.68
C TYR A 240 -10.27 -6.45 -3.33
N ARG A 241 -11.41 -5.75 -3.38
CA ARG A 241 -12.73 -6.30 -3.02
C ARG A 241 -13.14 -7.47 -3.92
N LEU A 242 -12.88 -7.38 -5.23
CA LEU A 242 -13.12 -8.48 -6.15
C LEU A 242 -12.24 -9.69 -5.80
N CYS A 243 -10.95 -9.48 -5.57
CA CYS A 243 -10.03 -10.56 -5.22
C CYS A 243 -10.45 -11.25 -3.91
N TYR A 244 -10.74 -10.47 -2.87
CA TYR A 244 -11.21 -10.98 -1.58
C TYR A 244 -12.53 -11.76 -1.73
N GLY A 245 -13.54 -11.18 -2.39
CA GLY A 245 -14.83 -11.83 -2.60
C GLY A 245 -14.75 -13.12 -3.42
N ILE A 246 -13.90 -13.16 -4.45
CA ILE A 246 -13.63 -14.38 -5.23
C ILE A 246 -13.00 -15.44 -4.32
N LEU A 247 -12.00 -15.08 -3.52
CA LEU A 247 -11.34 -16.02 -2.62
C LEU A 247 -12.25 -16.54 -1.49
N VAL A 248 -13.12 -15.69 -0.94
CA VAL A 248 -14.15 -16.10 0.02
C VAL A 248 -15.10 -17.12 -0.62
N LYS A 249 -15.54 -16.88 -1.87
CA LYS A 249 -16.40 -17.82 -2.60
C LYS A 249 -15.71 -19.16 -2.89
N GLU A 250 -14.41 -19.13 -3.19
CA GLU A 250 -13.65 -20.31 -3.59
C GLU A 250 -13.17 -21.18 -2.43
N LEU A 251 -12.79 -20.55 -1.31
CA LEU A 251 -12.17 -21.24 -0.17
C LEU A 251 -13.08 -21.31 1.08
N GLY A 252 -14.08 -20.44 1.15
CA GLY A 252 -14.77 -20.10 2.39
C GLY A 252 -13.96 -19.12 3.24
N GLU A 253 -14.65 -18.17 3.86
CA GLU A 253 -14.05 -17.09 4.65
C GLU A 253 -13.13 -17.61 5.77
N LYS A 254 -13.60 -18.58 6.57
CA LYS A 254 -12.80 -19.16 7.66
C LYS A 254 -11.47 -19.75 7.17
N THR A 255 -11.50 -20.43 6.03
CA THR A 255 -10.29 -21.01 5.42
C THR A 255 -9.35 -19.93 4.92
N LEU A 256 -9.89 -18.91 4.24
CA LEU A 256 -9.12 -17.78 3.74
C LEU A 256 -8.41 -17.03 4.89
N LEU A 257 -9.13 -16.70 5.96
CA LEU A 257 -8.55 -16.04 7.14
C LEU A 257 -7.45 -16.91 7.78
N SER A 258 -7.61 -18.23 7.84
CA SER A 258 -6.55 -19.12 8.34
C SER A 258 -5.30 -19.13 7.44
N LEU A 259 -5.47 -19.03 6.12
CA LEU A 259 -4.34 -18.93 5.19
C LEU A 259 -3.61 -17.60 5.32
N ILE A 260 -4.34 -16.50 5.45
CA ILE A 260 -3.78 -15.16 5.69
C ILE A 260 -2.98 -15.14 6.99
N GLU A 261 -3.52 -15.70 8.06
CA GLU A 261 -2.82 -15.79 9.35
C GLU A 261 -1.51 -16.57 9.24
N LYS A 262 -1.50 -17.67 8.47
CA LYS A 262 -0.27 -18.44 8.20
C LYS A 262 0.77 -17.61 7.45
N GLU A 263 0.35 -16.79 6.50
CA GLU A 263 1.26 -15.87 5.79
C GLU A 263 1.81 -14.81 6.73
N MET A 264 0.96 -14.22 7.59
CA MET A 264 1.41 -13.27 8.61
C MET A 264 2.44 -13.91 9.55
N ILE A 265 2.17 -15.12 10.07
CA ILE A 265 3.11 -15.86 10.93
C ILE A 265 4.47 -16.03 10.24
N GLN A 266 4.46 -16.48 8.98
CA GLN A 266 5.70 -16.71 8.22
C GLN A 266 6.47 -15.41 7.99
N GLU A 267 5.76 -14.35 7.61
CA GLU A 267 6.37 -13.07 7.30
C GLU A 267 6.95 -12.37 8.52
N ILE A 268 6.21 -12.34 9.63
CA ILE A 268 6.67 -11.78 10.90
C ILE A 268 7.80 -12.62 11.48
N GLY A 269 7.69 -13.95 11.37
CA GLY A 269 8.76 -14.87 11.75
C GLY A 269 10.07 -14.55 11.02
N PHE A 270 10.01 -14.39 9.69
CA PHE A 270 11.19 -14.04 8.89
C PHE A 270 11.73 -12.64 9.18
N LEU A 271 10.85 -11.64 9.32
CA LEU A 271 11.24 -10.25 9.57
C LEU A 271 12.06 -10.14 10.87
N LEU A 272 11.62 -10.81 11.93
CA LEU A 272 12.20 -10.66 13.26
C LEU A 272 13.41 -11.57 13.51
N GLN A 273 13.51 -12.71 12.82
CA GLN A 273 14.76 -13.49 12.79
C GLN A 273 15.91 -12.68 12.21
N ASN A 274 15.66 -11.85 11.19
CA ASN A 274 16.65 -10.94 10.63
C ASN A 274 16.90 -9.71 11.52
N GLY A 275 16.00 -9.41 12.46
CA GLY A 275 16.03 -8.29 13.39
C GLY A 275 16.61 -8.61 14.77
N HIS A 276 17.46 -9.64 14.89
CA HIS A 276 18.21 -10.06 16.09
C HIS A 276 17.48 -10.88 17.17
N GLY A 277 16.28 -11.42 16.90
CA GLY A 277 15.62 -12.39 17.79
C GLY A 277 15.93 -13.86 17.44
N SER A 278 16.25 -14.68 18.44
CA SER A 278 16.29 -16.14 18.31
C SER A 278 14.89 -16.71 18.52
N PHE A 279 14.32 -17.35 17.49
CA PHE A 279 13.01 -18.00 17.59
C PHE A 279 13.06 -19.15 18.60
N ILE A 280 12.18 -19.14 19.61
CA ILE A 280 12.14 -20.16 20.67
C ILE A 280 10.82 -20.93 20.73
N GLY A 281 9.75 -20.45 20.08
CA GLY A 281 8.49 -21.18 20.04
C GLY A 281 7.35 -20.43 19.36
N GLN A 282 6.32 -21.21 19.02
CA GLN A 282 5.04 -20.71 18.54
C GLN A 282 3.94 -21.53 19.22
N ASN A 283 2.94 -20.84 19.77
CA ASN A 283 1.77 -21.46 20.38
C ASN A 283 0.50 -20.69 19.99
N ASN A 284 -0.68 -21.26 20.28
CA ASN A 284 -1.96 -20.62 20.02
C ASN A 284 -2.75 -20.54 21.34
N TYR A 285 -3.24 -19.35 21.66
CA TYR A 285 -4.03 -19.07 22.86
C TYR A 285 -5.29 -18.31 22.47
N GLN A 286 -6.46 -18.82 22.83
CA GLN A 286 -7.76 -18.20 22.51
C GLN A 286 -7.90 -17.83 21.02
N ASP A 287 -7.54 -18.75 20.12
CA ASP A 287 -7.52 -18.57 18.66
C ASP A 287 -6.58 -17.47 18.14
N THR A 288 -5.65 -16.99 18.96
CA THR A 288 -4.59 -16.05 18.60
C THR A 288 -3.22 -16.73 18.63
N PRO A 289 -2.52 -16.82 17.49
CA PRO A 289 -1.15 -17.30 17.45
C PRO A 289 -0.18 -16.33 18.11
N PHE A 290 0.76 -16.87 18.89
CA PHE A 290 1.88 -16.12 19.45
C PHE A 290 3.22 -16.68 18.97
N LEU A 291 4.12 -15.78 18.60
CA LEU A 291 5.51 -16.09 18.28
C LEU A 291 6.41 -15.59 19.41
N TRP A 292 7.33 -16.44 19.85
CA TRP A 292 8.25 -16.14 20.94
C TRP A 292 9.68 -16.05 20.42
N PHE A 293 10.35 -14.95 20.77
CA PHE A 293 11.73 -14.70 20.40
C PHE A 293 12.54 -14.32 21.63
N ARG A 294 13.64 -15.02 21.88
CA ARG A 294 14.66 -14.57 22.82
C ARG A 294 15.55 -13.56 22.12
N PHE A 295 15.64 -12.36 22.64
CA PHE A 295 16.45 -11.29 22.04
C PHE A 295 17.51 -10.72 23.00
N ASP A 296 17.50 -11.17 24.25
CA ASP A 296 18.52 -10.89 25.26
C ASP A 296 18.67 -12.11 26.20
N GLU A 297 19.66 -12.09 27.09
CA GLU A 297 19.85 -13.15 28.08
C GLU A 297 18.66 -13.29 29.03
N ASP A 298 17.98 -12.19 29.35
CA ASP A 298 16.90 -12.09 30.34
C ASP A 298 15.58 -11.60 29.74
N LYS A 299 15.46 -11.50 28.41
CA LYS A 299 14.25 -10.96 27.73
C LYS A 299 13.70 -11.86 26.64
N VAL A 300 12.37 -11.98 26.62
CA VAL A 300 11.60 -12.67 25.58
C VAL A 300 10.53 -11.74 25.02
N ALA A 301 10.47 -11.65 23.69
CA ALA A 301 9.40 -10.99 22.97
C ALA A 301 8.24 -11.98 22.78
N ASN A 302 7.04 -11.55 23.17
CA ASN A 302 5.78 -12.28 23.08
C ASN A 302 4.88 -11.58 22.05
N ILE A 303 4.78 -12.13 20.85
CA ILE A 303 4.24 -11.41 19.70
C ILE A 303 2.92 -12.03 19.29
N GLY A 304 1.81 -11.33 19.54
CA GLY A 304 0.48 -11.79 19.12
C GLY A 304 0.20 -11.44 17.67
N ILE A 305 -0.16 -12.44 16.85
CA ILE A 305 -0.58 -12.25 15.47
C ILE A 305 -2.10 -12.18 15.44
N VAL A 306 -2.64 -11.01 15.10
CA VAL A 306 -4.06 -10.72 15.24
C VAL A 306 -4.68 -10.40 13.88
N LEU A 307 -5.61 -11.26 13.46
CA LEU A 307 -6.59 -10.92 12.43
C LEU A 307 -7.84 -10.38 13.10
N ALA A 308 -8.11 -9.08 12.93
CA ALA A 308 -9.25 -8.41 13.56
C ALA A 308 -10.58 -9.09 13.18
N ASP A 309 -10.68 -9.61 11.96
CA ASP A 309 -11.83 -10.33 11.40
C ASP A 309 -12.23 -11.56 12.24
N LYS A 310 -11.30 -12.16 12.98
CA LYS A 310 -11.57 -13.33 13.83
C LYS A 310 -12.18 -12.99 15.19
N ARG A 311 -12.17 -11.72 15.61
CA ARG A 311 -12.77 -11.23 16.87
C ARG A 311 -12.34 -12.04 18.11
N ALA A 312 -11.04 -12.35 18.20
CA ALA A 312 -10.47 -13.15 19.29
C ALA A 312 -10.49 -12.41 20.65
N LYS A 313 -10.44 -13.18 21.75
CA LYS A 313 -10.39 -12.63 23.12
C LYS A 313 -8.95 -12.24 23.51
N LEU A 314 -8.48 -11.11 22.99
CA LEU A 314 -7.08 -10.70 23.06
C LEU A 314 -6.53 -10.58 24.50
N ASP A 315 -7.27 -9.97 25.43
CA ASP A 315 -6.81 -9.83 26.82
C ASP A 315 -6.52 -11.17 27.50
N GLN A 316 -7.36 -12.18 27.25
CA GLN A 316 -7.14 -13.52 27.81
C GLN A 316 -6.00 -14.24 27.08
N ALA A 317 -5.94 -14.09 25.75
CA ALA A 317 -4.88 -14.68 24.92
C ALA A 317 -3.49 -14.22 25.36
N VAL A 318 -3.32 -12.90 25.60
CA VAL A 318 -2.07 -12.32 26.09
C VAL A 318 -1.71 -12.86 27.46
N LYS A 319 -2.65 -12.87 28.42
CA LYS A 319 -2.42 -13.40 29.78
C LYS A 319 -2.01 -14.88 29.77
N ASP A 320 -2.67 -15.69 28.95
CA ASP A 320 -2.38 -17.12 28.82
C ASP A 320 -0.97 -17.35 28.26
N SER A 321 -0.58 -16.58 27.23
CA SER A 321 0.76 -16.63 26.63
C SER A 321 1.85 -16.20 27.63
N GLU A 322 1.68 -15.05 28.30
CA GLU A 322 2.62 -14.55 29.31
C GLU A 322 2.79 -15.54 30.47
N THR A 323 1.72 -16.19 30.90
CA THR A 323 1.75 -17.24 31.93
C THR A 323 2.55 -18.45 31.47
N ALA A 324 2.38 -18.86 30.21
CA ALA A 324 3.12 -19.98 29.64
C ALA A 324 4.63 -19.67 29.51
N ILE A 325 4.99 -18.45 29.11
CA ILE A 325 6.39 -17.99 29.07
C ILE A 325 7.00 -18.01 30.46
N ASN A 326 6.34 -17.42 31.46
CA ASN A 326 6.82 -17.39 32.84
C ASN A 326 7.03 -18.80 33.43
N LYS A 327 6.20 -19.77 33.03
CA LYS A 327 6.36 -21.18 33.43
C LYS A 327 7.56 -21.84 32.75
N ALA A 328 7.80 -21.56 31.47
CA ALA A 328 8.90 -22.14 30.70
C ALA A 328 10.26 -21.47 31.02
N TYR A 329 10.25 -20.18 31.32
CA TYR A 329 11.41 -19.34 31.59
C TYR A 329 11.16 -18.50 32.85
N PRO A 330 11.34 -19.08 34.05
CA PRO A 330 11.13 -18.35 35.30
C PRO A 330 12.06 -17.13 35.38
N HIS A 331 11.54 -16.03 35.94
CA HIS A 331 12.27 -14.76 36.15
C HIS A 331 12.72 -14.03 34.87
N ILE A 332 12.09 -14.31 33.72
CA ILE A 332 12.35 -13.59 32.47
C ILE A 332 11.50 -12.34 32.34
N THR A 333 12.04 -11.28 31.76
CA THR A 333 11.27 -10.09 31.37
C THR A 333 10.54 -10.37 30.05
N ILE A 334 9.23 -10.12 30.02
CA ILE A 334 8.39 -10.33 28.84
C ILE A 334 8.10 -8.98 28.19
N PHE A 335 8.43 -8.86 26.91
CA PHE A 335 8.02 -7.74 26.06
C PHE A 335 6.88 -8.19 25.15
N THR A 336 5.66 -7.73 25.41
CA THR A 336 4.48 -8.10 24.61
C THR A 336 4.13 -6.99 23.63
N PHE A 337 4.00 -7.32 22.34
CA PHE A 337 3.41 -6.42 21.34
C PHE A 337 2.57 -7.21 20.32
N LEU A 338 1.71 -6.52 19.58
CA LEU A 338 0.80 -7.15 18.64
C LEU A 338 1.08 -6.73 17.20
N VAL A 339 0.87 -7.68 16.30
CA VAL A 339 0.87 -7.43 14.87
C VAL A 339 -0.51 -7.69 14.32
N THR A 340 -1.13 -6.65 13.76
CA THR A 340 -2.55 -6.65 13.46
C THR A 340 -2.81 -6.53 11.96
N GLN A 341 -3.91 -7.11 11.48
CA GLN A 341 -4.39 -6.91 10.12
C GLN A 341 -5.91 -7.11 10.08
N GLU A 342 -6.59 -6.32 9.24
CA GLU A 342 -8.04 -6.41 8.99
C GLU A 342 -8.28 -6.59 7.49
N MET A 343 -9.21 -7.48 7.12
CA MET A 343 -9.54 -7.77 5.72
C MET A 343 -10.94 -7.26 5.32
N ALA A 344 -11.92 -7.29 6.20
CA ALA A 344 -13.33 -7.06 5.86
C ALA A 344 -13.69 -5.59 5.57
N GLU A 345 -12.82 -4.63 5.88
CA GLU A 345 -13.07 -3.17 5.84
C GLU A 345 -14.25 -2.74 6.75
N GLU A 346 -14.48 -3.45 7.86
CA GLU A 346 -15.60 -3.18 8.77
C GLU A 346 -15.26 -2.11 9.83
N GLY A 347 -14.01 -1.67 9.90
CA GLY A 347 -13.55 -0.73 10.91
C GLY A 347 -13.56 -1.36 12.29
N LEU A 348 -13.12 -2.63 12.39
CA LEU A 348 -13.16 -3.38 13.64
C LEU A 348 -12.20 -2.79 14.66
N PHE A 349 -12.75 -2.09 15.66
CA PHE A 349 -11.98 -1.62 16.81
C PHE A 349 -11.54 -2.82 17.66
N MET A 350 -10.23 -3.03 17.75
CA MET A 350 -9.65 -3.98 18.69
C MET A 350 -9.61 -3.34 20.08
N THR A 351 -10.38 -3.90 21.02
CA THR A 351 -10.33 -3.48 22.43
C THR A 351 -9.38 -4.37 23.21
N ILE A 352 -8.33 -3.78 23.78
CA ILE A 352 -7.40 -4.42 24.73
C ILE A 352 -7.39 -3.57 25.98
N GLY A 353 -7.51 -4.19 27.15
CA GLY A 353 -7.59 -3.51 28.44
C GLY A 353 -6.25 -2.95 28.96
N ARG A 354 -5.19 -2.95 28.13
CA ARG A 354 -3.81 -2.55 28.45
C ARG A 354 -3.23 -1.76 27.28
N ASP A 355 -2.36 -0.78 27.56
CA ASP A 355 -1.61 -0.05 26.53
C ASP A 355 -0.47 -0.93 25.97
N ILE A 356 -0.84 -1.80 25.03
CA ILE A 356 0.11 -2.69 24.33
C ILE A 356 0.48 -2.06 23.00
N THR A 357 1.78 -2.03 22.71
CA THR A 357 2.30 -1.62 21.40
C THR A 357 1.72 -2.51 20.30
N HIS A 358 1.16 -1.91 19.26
CA HIS A 358 0.59 -2.64 18.14
C HIS A 358 0.94 -1.97 16.82
N PHE A 359 1.30 -2.80 15.84
CA PHE A 359 1.61 -2.35 14.49
C PHE A 359 0.83 -3.19 13.48
N SER A 360 0.42 -2.61 12.36
CA SER A 360 0.07 -3.44 11.21
C SER A 360 1.29 -4.20 10.68
N VAL A 361 1.09 -5.23 9.86
CA VAL A 361 2.22 -5.96 9.24
C VAL A 361 3.11 -5.03 8.42
N GLU A 362 2.53 -4.10 7.66
CA GLU A 362 3.31 -3.12 6.87
C GLU A 362 4.05 -2.13 7.77
N GLU A 363 3.39 -1.65 8.84
CA GLU A 363 4.00 -0.75 9.81
C GLU A 363 5.18 -1.38 10.53
N LEU A 364 5.08 -2.64 10.95
CA LEU A 364 6.21 -3.33 11.57
C LEU A 364 7.37 -3.45 10.58
N LYS A 365 7.13 -3.68 9.29
CA LYS A 365 8.22 -3.68 8.28
C LYS A 365 8.89 -2.32 8.18
N ILE A 366 8.11 -1.24 8.17
CA ILE A 366 8.62 0.14 8.14
C ILE A 366 9.47 0.41 9.38
N VAL A 367 8.97 0.04 10.57
CA VAL A 367 9.66 0.16 11.85
C VAL A 367 10.96 -0.64 11.84
N MET A 368 10.91 -1.93 11.52
CA MET A 368 12.08 -2.82 11.51
C MET A 368 13.09 -2.50 10.40
N SER A 369 12.71 -1.73 9.39
CA SER A 369 13.62 -1.26 8.35
C SER A 369 14.50 -0.06 8.77
N GLN A 370 14.19 0.57 9.90
CA GLN A 370 14.96 1.70 10.39
C GLN A 370 16.40 1.26 10.74
N SER A 371 17.35 2.18 10.60
CA SER A 371 18.76 1.91 10.83
C SER A 371 18.99 1.38 12.25
N ARG A 372 19.67 0.24 12.38
CA ARG A 372 19.99 -0.44 13.65
C ARG A 372 18.77 -0.89 14.46
N MET A 373 17.57 -0.94 13.88
CA MET A 373 16.37 -1.39 14.59
C MET A 373 16.40 -2.89 14.84
N ASN A 374 16.04 -3.28 16.07
CA ASN A 374 15.93 -4.66 16.50
C ASN A 374 14.90 -4.79 17.65
N LEU A 375 14.66 -6.01 18.13
CA LEU A 375 13.71 -6.25 19.22
C LEU A 375 14.08 -5.54 20.55
N LEU A 376 15.37 -5.36 20.83
CA LEU A 376 15.82 -4.63 22.03
C LEU A 376 15.48 -3.13 21.92
N ASN A 377 15.64 -2.53 20.74
CA ASN A 377 15.23 -1.14 20.51
C ASN A 377 13.71 -0.96 20.65
N LEU A 378 12.91 -1.90 20.14
CA LEU A 378 11.45 -1.86 20.33
C LEU A 378 11.03 -2.03 21.78
N TYR A 379 11.75 -2.87 22.53
CA TYR A 379 11.54 -3.00 23.97
C TYR A 379 11.78 -1.65 24.67
N TYR A 380 12.88 -0.95 24.41
CA TYR A 380 13.14 0.35 25.04
C TYR A 380 12.13 1.42 24.64
N TYR A 381 11.71 1.44 23.38
CA TYR A 381 10.60 2.29 22.94
C TYR A 381 9.33 2.04 23.77
N ASP A 382 8.95 0.77 23.96
CA ASP A 382 7.78 0.39 24.74
C ASP A 382 7.91 0.79 26.22
N GLN A 383 9.09 0.62 26.82
CA GLN A 383 9.35 1.07 28.20
C GLN A 383 9.21 2.59 28.33
N ASP A 384 9.86 3.36 27.46
CA ASP A 384 9.79 4.83 27.50
C ASP A 384 8.35 5.32 27.27
N LYS A 385 7.58 4.61 26.43
CA LYS A 385 6.18 4.93 26.13
C LYS A 385 5.28 4.78 27.37
N LEU A 386 5.51 3.77 28.20
CA LEU A 386 4.70 3.51 29.40
C LEU A 386 4.77 4.65 30.44
N ASP A 387 5.83 5.45 30.41
CA ASP A 387 6.00 6.63 31.26
C ASP A 387 5.31 7.89 30.69
N GLN A 388 4.70 7.80 29.50
CA GLN A 388 4.05 8.91 28.82
C GLN A 388 2.53 8.81 28.87
N ASN A 389 1.86 9.96 29.01
CA ASN A 389 0.40 10.03 28.92
C ASN A 389 -0.04 10.44 27.51
N PHE A 390 -0.10 9.48 26.58
CA PHE A 390 -0.54 9.75 25.20
C PHE A 390 -2.07 9.85 25.08
N ALA A 391 -2.54 10.73 24.20
CA ALA A 391 -3.94 10.77 23.82
C ALA A 391 -4.37 9.47 23.11
N LEU A 392 -5.59 9.00 23.42
CA LEU A 392 -6.18 7.75 22.93
C LEU A 392 -6.24 7.62 21.40
N LEU A 393 -6.29 8.74 20.67
CA LEU A 393 -6.45 8.76 19.21
C LEU A 393 -5.11 8.79 18.45
N THR A 394 -3.99 8.74 19.16
CA THR A 394 -2.67 8.80 18.52
C THR A 394 -2.29 7.43 17.95
N GLN A 395 -1.96 7.36 16.66
CA GLN A 395 -1.50 6.13 16.02
C GLN A 395 -0.12 5.71 16.55
N GLU A 396 0.09 4.41 16.74
CA GLU A 396 1.34 3.88 17.31
C GLU A 396 2.56 4.20 16.43
N ILE A 397 2.41 4.14 15.11
CA ILE A 397 3.52 4.42 14.19
C ILE A 397 3.90 5.92 14.17
N ASP A 398 2.97 6.84 14.43
CA ASP A 398 3.26 8.27 14.56
C ASP A 398 4.07 8.54 15.84
N ARG A 399 3.71 7.88 16.97
CA ARG A 399 4.49 7.93 18.22
C ARG A 399 5.91 7.42 18.00
N PHE A 400 6.05 6.29 17.32
CA PHE A 400 7.34 5.70 17.00
C PHE A 400 8.18 6.60 16.08
N ALA A 401 7.58 7.24 15.08
CA ALA A 401 8.27 8.17 14.21
C ALA A 401 8.77 9.41 14.97
N TYR A 402 7.96 9.93 15.89
CA TYR A 402 8.37 10.98 16.81
C TYR A 402 9.54 10.54 17.71
N TYR A 403 9.47 9.34 18.28
CA TYR A 403 10.56 8.79 19.09
C TYR A 403 11.89 8.75 18.32
N CYS A 404 11.85 8.25 17.08
CA CYS A 404 13.01 8.17 16.21
C CYS A 404 13.58 9.55 15.84
N SER A 405 12.73 10.55 15.59
CA SER A 405 13.19 11.90 15.24
C SER A 405 13.80 12.64 16.43
N ASN A 406 13.50 12.22 17.66
CA ASN A 406 14.02 12.81 18.90
C ASN A 406 15.10 11.94 19.55
N ASN A 407 16.00 11.36 18.76
CA ASN A 407 17.13 10.56 19.24
C ASN A 407 16.73 9.39 20.15
N TYR A 408 15.59 8.75 19.87
CA TYR A 408 15.10 7.59 20.62
C TYR A 408 14.83 7.92 22.10
N THR A 409 14.12 9.02 22.35
CA THR A 409 13.57 9.33 23.67
C THR A 409 12.28 10.15 23.56
N PHE A 410 11.41 10.01 24.54
CA PHE A 410 10.29 10.95 24.76
C PHE A 410 10.64 12.08 25.73
N TYR A 411 11.81 12.03 26.37
CA TYR A 411 12.21 13.03 27.35
C TYR A 411 12.31 14.43 26.73
N ARG A 412 11.80 15.40 27.48
CA ARG A 412 11.83 16.84 27.24
C ARG A 412 11.96 17.53 28.58
N ASP A 413 12.50 18.74 28.59
CA ASP A 413 12.66 19.53 29.82
C ASP A 413 11.31 19.81 30.51
N GLU A 414 10.23 19.95 29.73
CA GLU A 414 8.85 20.09 30.22
C GLU A 414 7.98 18.93 29.72
N MET A 415 7.46 18.12 30.64
CA MET A 415 6.52 17.04 30.34
C MET A 415 5.08 17.57 30.28
N PRO A 416 4.38 17.45 29.14
CA PRO A 416 2.98 17.84 29.07
C PRO A 416 2.11 16.87 29.88
N ALA A 417 0.97 17.36 30.38
CA ALA A 417 0.01 16.51 31.08
C ALA A 417 -0.59 15.43 30.16
N ILE A 418 -0.73 15.74 28.86
CA ILE A 418 -1.16 14.81 27.81
C ILE A 418 -0.33 15.11 26.56
N THR A 419 0.24 14.08 25.94
CA THR A 419 0.97 14.19 24.68
C THR A 419 0.06 13.85 23.51
N PHE A 420 -0.08 14.80 22.59
CA PHE A 420 -0.73 14.62 21.30
C PHE A 420 0.35 14.55 20.21
N MET A 421 0.30 13.51 19.36
CA MET A 421 1.10 13.49 18.15
C MET A 421 0.24 13.84 16.96
N GLU A 422 0.79 14.67 16.09
CA GLU A 422 0.16 15.05 14.83
C GLU A 422 0.02 13.79 13.96
N ILE A 423 -1.19 13.58 13.44
CA ILE A 423 -1.46 12.49 12.50
C ILE A 423 -0.62 12.77 11.24
N GLY A 424 0.12 11.76 10.79
CA GLY A 424 1.01 11.91 9.63
C GLY A 424 2.45 12.29 9.98
N TYR A 425 2.82 12.30 11.26
CA TYR A 425 4.23 12.43 11.66
C TYR A 425 5.12 11.34 11.04
N VAL A 426 4.57 10.13 10.87
CA VAL A 426 5.23 8.96 10.27
C VAL A 426 5.57 9.13 8.79
N LEU A 427 5.01 10.12 8.09
CA LEU A 427 5.02 10.12 6.64
C LEU A 427 6.43 10.08 6.03
N SER A 428 7.40 10.80 6.61
CA SER A 428 8.79 10.76 6.16
C SER A 428 9.43 9.37 6.30
N MET A 429 9.07 8.66 7.35
CA MET A 429 9.50 7.29 7.58
C MET A 429 8.88 6.34 6.55
N ARG A 430 7.58 6.49 6.26
CA ARG A 430 6.88 5.71 5.21
C ARG A 430 7.50 5.96 3.83
N GLU A 431 7.73 7.21 3.46
CA GLU A 431 8.36 7.58 2.18
C GLU A 431 9.75 6.97 2.04
N LYS A 432 10.60 7.12 3.06
CA LYS A 432 11.95 6.55 3.05
C LYS A 432 11.92 5.04 2.87
N TYR A 433 10.97 4.36 3.52
CA TYR A 433 10.78 2.92 3.37
C TYR A 433 10.29 2.55 1.97
N LEU A 434 9.22 3.18 1.49
CA LEU A 434 8.48 2.77 0.30
C LEU A 434 9.10 3.29 -1.01
N CYS A 435 9.50 4.57 -1.08
CA CYS A 435 10.32 5.09 -2.18
C CYS A 435 11.76 4.49 -2.10
N GLY A 436 12.15 3.90 -0.96
CA GLY A 436 13.34 3.10 -0.72
C GLY A 436 13.30 1.67 -1.25
N HIS A 437 12.13 1.03 -1.16
CA HIS A 437 11.90 -0.34 -1.61
C HIS A 437 11.56 -0.38 -3.09
N ASP A 438 12.57 -0.66 -3.91
CA ASP A 438 12.33 -1.13 -5.27
C ASP A 438 12.19 -2.66 -5.24
N GLU A 439 10.97 -3.08 -4.90
CA GLU A 439 10.53 -4.47 -4.95
C GLU A 439 9.50 -4.69 -6.04
N HIS A 440 9.74 -5.69 -6.88
CA HIS A 440 8.82 -6.02 -7.95
C HIS A 440 8.97 -7.47 -8.42
N ILE A 441 8.05 -7.92 -9.26
CA ILE A 441 8.05 -9.27 -9.84
C ILE A 441 8.59 -9.24 -11.26
N VAL A 442 9.51 -10.18 -11.50
CA VAL A 442 10.23 -10.41 -12.75
C VAL A 442 10.15 -11.87 -13.16
N GLN A 443 10.35 -12.15 -14.45
CA GLN A 443 10.31 -13.50 -14.97
C GLN A 443 11.68 -14.17 -14.84
N TYR A 444 11.82 -15.08 -13.89
CA TYR A 444 13.00 -15.92 -13.77
C TYR A 444 13.02 -17.00 -14.86
N ALA A 445 13.57 -16.62 -16.02
CA ALA A 445 13.66 -17.44 -17.22
C ALA A 445 14.20 -18.87 -16.97
N PRO A 446 15.25 -19.10 -16.16
CA PRO A 446 15.80 -20.45 -15.93
C PRO A 446 14.81 -21.47 -15.35
N ARG A 447 13.73 -21.02 -14.70
CA ARG A 447 12.68 -21.92 -14.17
C ARG A 447 11.30 -21.61 -14.74
N GLY A 448 11.21 -20.69 -15.72
CA GLY A 448 9.94 -20.23 -16.26
C GLY A 448 8.96 -19.72 -15.20
N CYS A 449 9.46 -19.19 -14.08
CA CYS A 449 8.64 -18.78 -12.95
C CYS A 449 8.83 -17.29 -12.65
N HIS A 450 7.85 -16.70 -11.96
CA HIS A 450 7.95 -15.33 -11.50
C HIS A 450 8.56 -15.30 -10.09
N VAL A 451 9.48 -14.37 -9.87
CA VAL A 451 10.18 -14.22 -8.60
C VAL A 451 10.10 -12.76 -8.19
N MET A 452 9.79 -12.53 -6.91
CA MET A 452 9.89 -11.20 -6.33
C MET A 452 11.35 -10.88 -6.08
N VAL A 453 11.79 -9.74 -6.58
CA VAL A 453 13.15 -9.23 -6.42
C VAL A 453 13.10 -7.92 -5.67
N LYS A 454 14.17 -7.66 -4.91
CA LYS A 454 14.41 -6.43 -4.17
C LYS A 454 15.73 -5.83 -4.61
N HIS A 455 15.76 -4.51 -4.78
CA HIS A 455 16.99 -3.80 -5.13
C HIS A 455 18.09 -4.07 -4.10
N TYR A 456 19.31 -4.26 -4.60
CA TYR A 456 20.45 -4.63 -3.77
C TYR A 456 20.92 -3.42 -2.94
N ALA A 457 20.80 -3.52 -1.62
CA ALA A 457 20.91 -2.39 -0.69
C ALA A 457 22.23 -1.59 -0.79
N ASP A 458 23.35 -2.23 -1.15
CA ASP A 458 24.66 -1.58 -1.20
C ASP A 458 24.93 -0.83 -2.53
N ILE A 459 23.96 -0.80 -3.45
CA ILE A 459 24.11 -0.25 -4.80
C ILE A 459 23.27 1.02 -4.98
N PRO A 460 23.74 2.03 -5.74
CA PRO A 460 22.90 3.18 -6.08
C PRO A 460 21.63 2.75 -6.82
N LYS A 461 20.49 3.34 -6.45
CA LYS A 461 19.17 2.98 -7.02
C LYS A 461 19.08 3.09 -8.55
N GLN A 462 19.90 3.93 -9.17
CA GLN A 462 19.93 4.08 -10.63
C GLN A 462 20.51 2.85 -11.34
N ILE A 463 21.25 2.02 -10.60
CA ILE A 463 21.81 0.78 -11.09
C ILE A 463 20.86 -0.36 -10.71
N PRO A 464 20.23 -1.02 -11.71
CA PRO A 464 19.13 -1.94 -11.51
C PRO A 464 19.64 -3.36 -11.18
N ILE A 465 20.38 -3.48 -10.08
CA ILE A 465 20.83 -4.77 -9.53
C ILE A 465 19.90 -5.17 -8.38
N TYR A 466 19.43 -6.41 -8.41
CA TYR A 466 18.44 -6.94 -7.50
C TYR A 466 18.83 -8.32 -6.97
N VAL A 467 18.19 -8.71 -5.87
CA VAL A 467 18.26 -10.05 -5.27
C VAL A 467 16.85 -10.62 -5.08
N PRO A 468 16.66 -11.94 -5.15
CA PRO A 468 15.37 -12.55 -4.83
C PRO A 468 14.95 -12.28 -3.38
N TYR A 469 13.72 -11.86 -3.18
CA TYR A 469 13.11 -11.71 -1.85
C TYR A 469 12.88 -13.10 -1.23
N MET A 470 13.38 -13.31 -0.01
CA MET A 470 13.24 -14.57 0.77
C MET A 470 13.73 -15.86 0.07
N LYS A 471 14.50 -15.79 -1.03
CA LYS A 471 14.99 -16.98 -1.77
C LYS A 471 16.48 -16.91 -2.16
N VAL A 472 17.10 -18.09 -2.13
CA VAL A 472 18.43 -18.48 -2.64
C VAL A 472 19.56 -17.46 -2.44
N LYS A 473 20.34 -17.67 -1.38
CA LYS A 473 21.65 -17.05 -1.18
C LYS A 473 22.52 -17.21 -2.44
N GLY A 474 23.08 -16.10 -2.94
CA GLY A 474 24.03 -16.10 -4.06
C GLY A 474 23.42 -15.92 -5.45
N VAL A 475 22.13 -15.56 -5.57
CA VAL A 475 21.52 -15.17 -6.85
C VAL A 475 21.40 -13.65 -6.93
N LEU A 476 21.87 -13.07 -8.03
CA LEU A 476 21.77 -11.65 -8.37
C LEU A 476 21.07 -11.51 -9.74
N MET A 477 20.30 -10.44 -9.90
CA MET A 477 19.68 -10.07 -11.16
C MET A 477 20.15 -8.66 -11.55
N LEU A 478 20.52 -8.46 -12.81
CA LEU A 478 20.69 -7.15 -13.41
C LEU A 478 19.58 -6.95 -14.46
N GLN A 479 18.79 -5.89 -14.31
CA GLN A 479 17.78 -5.52 -15.30
C GLN A 479 18.36 -4.52 -16.30
N LEU A 480 18.52 -4.98 -17.53
CA LEU A 480 18.91 -4.18 -18.70
C LEU A 480 17.64 -3.76 -19.46
N ALA A 481 17.74 -2.86 -20.44
CA ALA A 481 16.60 -2.18 -21.07
C ALA A 481 15.46 -3.11 -21.48
N LYS A 482 15.76 -4.25 -22.10
CA LYS A 482 14.77 -5.27 -22.53
C LYS A 482 15.04 -6.66 -21.96
N TYR A 483 16.09 -6.81 -21.14
CA TYR A 483 16.62 -8.12 -20.77
C TYR A 483 16.89 -8.21 -19.28
N GLU A 484 16.73 -9.39 -18.72
CA GLU A 484 17.08 -9.70 -17.35
C GLU A 484 18.28 -10.66 -17.36
N LEU A 485 19.40 -10.22 -16.81
CA LEU A 485 20.57 -11.07 -16.61
C LEU A 485 20.54 -11.64 -15.19
N TRP A 486 20.49 -12.96 -15.10
CA TRP A 486 20.52 -13.68 -13.83
C TRP A 486 21.87 -14.35 -13.63
N VAL A 487 22.55 -14.03 -12.53
CA VAL A 487 23.85 -14.62 -12.18
C VAL A 487 23.73 -15.39 -10.87
N HIS A 488 24.18 -16.64 -10.92
CA HIS A 488 24.25 -17.51 -9.74
C HIS A 488 25.70 -17.69 -9.31
N VAL A 489 26.05 -17.10 -8.18
CA VAL A 489 27.38 -17.14 -7.58
C VAL A 489 27.50 -18.41 -6.75
N LYS A 490 28.16 -19.43 -7.33
CA LYS A 490 28.48 -20.68 -6.64
C LYS A 490 29.97 -20.72 -6.26
N CYS A 491 30.28 -20.40 -5.02
CA CYS A 491 31.65 -20.42 -4.50
C CYS A 491 31.71 -21.05 -3.09
N LYS A 492 32.91 -21.47 -2.66
CA LYS A 492 33.16 -21.92 -1.28
C LYS A 492 32.85 -20.78 -0.31
N ASP A 493 32.36 -21.07 0.90
CA ASP A 493 31.94 -20.03 1.88
C ASP A 493 33.04 -18.99 2.16
N MET A 494 34.32 -19.40 2.22
CA MET A 494 35.44 -18.47 2.41
C MET A 494 35.62 -17.45 1.27
N LEU A 495 35.16 -17.76 0.05
CA LEU A 495 35.24 -16.88 -1.13
C LEU A 495 33.90 -16.20 -1.44
N ARG A 496 32.91 -16.35 -0.57
CA ARG A 496 31.54 -15.92 -0.85
C ARG A 496 31.39 -14.41 -0.97
N ILE A 497 32.06 -13.67 -0.09
CA ILE A 497 32.09 -12.20 -0.15
C ILE A 497 32.79 -11.78 -1.44
N PHE A 498 33.99 -12.29 -1.71
CA PHE A 498 34.73 -11.96 -2.93
C PHE A 498 33.94 -12.25 -4.22
N GLY A 499 33.34 -13.44 -4.33
CA GLY A 499 32.55 -13.83 -5.51
C GLY A 499 31.32 -12.93 -5.72
N ARG A 500 30.67 -12.49 -4.62
CA ARG A 500 29.58 -11.52 -4.67
C ARG A 500 30.06 -10.17 -5.19
N GLU A 501 31.11 -9.61 -4.60
CA GLU A 501 31.64 -8.29 -5.02
C GLU A 501 32.14 -8.29 -6.46
N ALA A 502 32.83 -9.35 -6.89
CA ALA A 502 33.26 -9.49 -8.28
C ALA A 502 32.08 -9.54 -9.26
N THR A 503 30.99 -10.22 -8.89
CA THR A 503 29.77 -10.30 -9.71
C THR A 503 29.08 -8.94 -9.81
N ILE A 504 28.96 -8.22 -8.70
CA ILE A 504 28.41 -6.87 -8.66
C ILE A 504 29.23 -5.92 -9.54
N ALA A 505 30.57 -5.98 -9.45
CA ALA A 505 31.45 -5.18 -10.29
C ALA A 505 31.24 -5.46 -11.79
N LEU A 506 31.10 -6.73 -12.18
CA LEU A 506 30.81 -7.11 -13.57
C LEU A 506 29.44 -6.58 -14.03
N MET A 507 28.41 -6.70 -13.20
CA MET A 507 27.07 -6.17 -13.50
C MET A 507 27.08 -4.65 -13.70
N ASN A 508 27.82 -3.92 -12.86
CA ASN A 508 28.00 -2.47 -13.00
C ASN A 508 28.65 -2.11 -14.34
N TRP A 509 29.68 -2.85 -14.74
CA TRP A 509 30.33 -2.66 -16.04
C TRP A 509 29.35 -2.91 -17.19
N MET A 510 28.59 -4.00 -17.16
CA MET A 510 27.59 -4.31 -18.19
C MET A 510 26.53 -3.21 -18.32
N PHE A 511 25.99 -2.75 -17.20
CA PHE A 511 25.02 -1.64 -17.18
C PHE A 511 25.62 -0.35 -17.76
N THR A 512 26.87 -0.03 -17.41
CA THR A 512 27.58 1.15 -17.92
C THR A 512 27.78 1.06 -19.43
N VAL A 513 28.14 -0.11 -19.94
CA VAL A 513 28.33 -0.36 -21.38
C VAL A 513 27.01 -0.17 -22.14
N GLU A 514 25.90 -0.73 -21.65
CA GLU A 514 24.57 -0.54 -22.24
C GLU A 514 24.19 0.95 -22.29
N LYS A 515 24.32 1.66 -21.16
CA LYS A 515 23.97 3.09 -21.08
C LYS A 515 24.83 3.98 -21.96
N LYS A 516 26.13 3.68 -22.09
CA LYS A 516 27.05 4.48 -22.90
C LYS A 516 26.84 4.27 -24.40
N LEU A 517 26.49 3.05 -24.82
CA LEU A 517 26.47 2.68 -26.23
C LEU A 517 25.06 2.65 -26.83
N CYS A 518 24.00 2.91 -26.05
CA CYS A 518 22.60 2.70 -26.48
C CYS A 518 22.41 1.32 -27.14
N ILE A 519 23.06 0.29 -26.58
CA ILE A 519 23.05 -1.06 -27.18
C ILE A 519 21.64 -1.63 -27.09
N ASP A 520 21.06 -1.92 -28.25
CA ASP A 520 19.73 -2.51 -28.36
C ASP A 520 19.70 -4.05 -28.11
N SER A 521 20.86 -4.73 -28.11
CA SER A 521 20.98 -6.16 -27.75
C SER A 521 22.40 -6.59 -27.37
N ILE A 522 22.53 -7.52 -26.40
CA ILE A 522 23.76 -8.27 -26.11
C ILE A 522 23.47 -9.73 -26.49
N SER A 523 24.16 -10.23 -27.52
CA SER A 523 24.03 -11.62 -28.03
C SER A 523 24.92 -12.60 -27.29
#